data_AF-A0A1F9ISG7-F1
#
_entry.id   AF-A0A1F9ISG7-F1
#
_cell.length_a   1.000
_cell.length_b   1.000
_cell.length_c   1.000
_cell.angle_alpha   90.00
_cell.angle_beta   90.00
_cell.angle_gamma   90.00
#
_symmetry.space_group_name_H-M   'P 1'
#
loop_
_entity.id
_entity.type
_entity.pdbx_description
1 polymer ?
#
loop_
_entity_poly.entity_id
_entity_poly.type
_entity_poly.pdbx_seq_one_letter_code
_entity_poly.pdbx_strand_id
1 'polypeptide(L)'
;MEIARKFHAIPPQVDSSFEFRSKVVEPFFKNNFSKFEISFLKNPQSIADSNQFIEFYRQTTYYVKEAENGLRVFVENEINENGTLKFNKYSYAVTAERS
;
A
#
# COMPACT_ATOMS: atom_id res chain seq x y z
N MET A 1 1.47 3.44 2.68
CA MET A 1 2.81 4.04 2.56
C MET A 1 2.73 5.44 3.11
N GLU A 2 3.33 5.69 4.27
CA GLU A 2 3.22 6.99 4.94
C GLU A 2 3.79 8.16 4.14
N ILE A 3 4.79 7.90 3.30
CA ILE A 3 5.43 8.92 2.44
C ILE A 3 4.41 9.59 1.51
N ALA A 4 3.41 8.85 1.00
CA ALA A 4 2.37 9.39 0.12
C ALA A 4 1.53 10.50 0.77
N ARG A 5 1.36 10.46 2.10
CA ARG A 5 0.59 11.47 2.86
C ARG A 5 1.17 12.86 2.80
N LYS A 6 2.46 12.98 2.51
CA LYS A 6 3.13 14.28 2.35
C LYS A 6 2.66 15.02 1.09
N PHE A 7 2.05 14.31 0.13
CA PHE A 7 1.71 14.82 -1.19
C PHE A 7 0.21 14.86 -1.45
N HIS A 8 -0.57 14.00 -0.80
CA HIS A 8 -2.02 14.03 -0.90
C HIS A 8 -2.66 13.34 0.31
N ALA A 9 -3.93 13.63 0.56
CA ALA A 9 -4.71 12.92 1.55
C ALA A 9 -4.94 11.46 1.11
N ILE A 10 -4.76 10.52 2.03
CA ILE A 10 -5.21 9.13 1.84
C ILE A 10 -6.66 9.06 2.32
N PRO A 11 -7.60 8.53 1.50
CA PRO A 11 -9.00 8.42 1.90
C PRO A 11 -9.14 7.64 3.22
N PRO A 12 -9.98 8.09 4.17
CA PRO A 12 -10.14 7.44 5.49
C PRO A 12 -10.49 5.95 5.40
N GLN A 13 -11.25 5.56 4.36
CA GLN A 13 -11.64 4.17 4.11
C GLN A 13 -10.44 3.25 3.83
N VAL A 14 -9.33 3.81 3.37
CA VAL A 14 -8.08 3.10 3.03
C VAL A 14 -7.00 3.35 4.08
N ASP A 15 -7.10 4.48 4.79
CA ASP A 15 -6.24 4.90 5.88
C ASP A 15 -6.29 3.90 7.05
N SER A 16 -7.51 3.52 7.46
CA SER A 16 -7.68 2.46 8.45
C SER A 16 -7.66 1.10 7.76
N SER A 17 -6.52 0.44 7.83
CA SER A 17 -6.37 -0.95 7.37
C SER A 17 -7.35 -1.90 8.06
N PHE A 18 -7.81 -1.57 9.26
CA PHE A 18 -8.83 -2.34 9.94
C PHE A 18 -10.23 -2.08 9.37
N GLU A 19 -10.58 -0.82 9.07
CA GLU A 19 -11.86 -0.48 8.45
C GLU A 19 -11.97 -0.99 7.01
N PHE A 20 -10.91 -0.84 6.20
CA PHE A 20 -10.92 -1.38 4.83
C PHE A 20 -11.13 -2.90 4.84
N ARG A 21 -10.43 -3.60 5.73
CA ARG A 21 -10.60 -5.04 5.93
C ARG A 21 -12.04 -5.39 6.31
N SER A 22 -12.56 -4.81 7.39
CA SER A 22 -13.85 -5.19 7.97
C SER A 22 -15.06 -4.71 7.15
N LYS A 23 -14.97 -3.57 6.46
CA LYS A 23 -16.07 -2.96 5.72
C LYS A 23 -16.08 -3.32 4.23
N VAL A 24 -14.94 -3.66 3.64
CA VAL A 24 -14.83 -3.93 2.19
C VAL A 24 -14.38 -5.36 1.91
N VAL A 25 -13.22 -5.76 2.42
CA VAL A 25 -12.61 -7.05 2.06
C VAL A 25 -13.40 -8.21 2.66
N GLU A 26 -13.60 -8.25 3.98
CA GLU A 26 -14.31 -9.34 4.65
C GLU A 26 -15.74 -9.57 4.12
N PRO A 27 -16.59 -8.54 3.96
CA PRO A 27 -17.94 -8.74 3.41
C PRO A 27 -17.92 -9.31 1.99
N PHE A 28 -16.98 -8.87 1.14
CA PHE A 28 -16.83 -9.41 -0.20
C PHE A 28 -16.51 -10.91 -0.16
N PHE A 29 -15.52 -11.34 0.65
CA PHE A 29 -15.15 -12.75 0.70
C PHE A 29 -16.20 -13.63 1.41
N LYS A 30 -16.88 -13.12 2.44
CA LYS A 30 -18.00 -13.83 3.10
C LYS A 30 -19.13 -14.19 2.14
N ASN A 31 -19.43 -13.32 1.18
CA ASN A 31 -20.52 -13.55 0.23
C ASN A 31 -20.15 -14.51 -0.91
N ASN A 32 -18.86 -14.78 -1.12
CA ASN A 32 -18.38 -15.51 -2.30
C ASN A 32 -17.65 -16.83 -1.98
N PHE A 33 -17.22 -17.03 -0.73
CA PHE A 33 -16.42 -18.20 -0.33
C PHE A 33 -16.92 -18.81 0.98
N SER A 34 -17.02 -20.14 1.02
CA SER A 34 -17.41 -20.88 2.23
C SER A 34 -16.35 -20.85 3.33
N LYS A 35 -15.08 -20.72 2.95
CA LYS A 35 -13.93 -20.63 3.85
C LYS A 35 -12.90 -19.67 3.25
N PHE A 36 -12.49 -18.70 4.06
CA PHE A 36 -11.43 -17.78 3.71
C PHE A 36 -10.73 -17.27 4.95
N GLU A 37 -9.47 -16.87 4.79
CA GLU A 37 -8.67 -16.22 5.81
C GLU A 37 -8.09 -14.93 5.23
N ILE A 38 -8.14 -13.84 6.00
CA ILE A 38 -7.53 -12.55 5.64
C ILE A 38 -6.47 -12.22 6.68
N SER A 39 -5.22 -12.18 6.22
CA SER A 39 -4.05 -11.79 7.01
C SER A 39 -3.59 -10.38 6.61
N PHE A 40 -3.29 -9.55 7.60
CA PHE A 40 -2.69 -8.23 7.38
C PHE A 40 -1.18 -8.33 7.53
N LEU A 41 -0.46 -7.92 6.49
CA LEU A 41 0.99 -8.01 6.42
C LEU A 41 1.59 -6.60 6.43
N LYS A 42 2.52 -6.39 7.36
CA LYS A 42 3.44 -5.26 7.35
C LYS A 42 4.75 -5.76 6.76
N ASN A 43 5.08 -5.31 5.56
CA ASN A 43 6.28 -5.71 4.85
C ASN A 43 7.27 -4.53 4.79
N PRO A 44 8.33 -4.53 5.61
CA PRO A 44 9.41 -3.56 5.48
C PRO A 44 10.09 -3.69 4.11
N GLN A 45 10.33 -2.57 3.46
CA GLN A 45 11.00 -2.48 2.18
C GLN A 45 12.23 -1.59 2.31
N SER A 46 13.28 -1.94 1.58
CA SER A 46 14.49 -1.13 1.40
C SER A 46 14.83 -1.12 -0.07
N ILE A 47 14.80 0.04 -0.70
CA ILE A 47 14.99 0.19 -2.15
C ILE A 47 16.06 1.23 -2.44
N ALA A 48 16.76 1.08 -3.56
CA ALA A 48 17.78 2.02 -4.05
C ALA A 48 17.38 2.67 -5.39
N ASP A 49 16.16 2.43 -5.87
CA ASP A 49 15.64 2.96 -7.13
C ASP A 49 14.27 3.61 -6.89
N SER A 50 14.15 4.88 -7.30
CA SER A 50 12.90 5.63 -7.20
C SER A 50 11.79 5.03 -8.08
N ASN A 51 12.14 4.39 -9.20
CA ASN A 51 11.15 3.72 -10.05
C ASN A 51 10.46 2.58 -9.32
N GLN A 52 11.21 1.82 -8.53
CA GLN A 52 10.65 0.74 -7.71
C GLN A 52 9.64 1.27 -6.68
N PHE A 53 9.94 2.43 -6.07
CA PHE A 53 8.98 3.10 -5.19
C PHE A 53 7.69 3.47 -5.92
N ILE A 54 7.82 4.11 -7.09
CA ILE A 54 6.67 4.58 -7.87
C ILE A 54 5.82 3.41 -8.34
N GLU A 55 6.43 2.30 -8.74
CA GLU A 55 5.69 1.09 -9.08
C GLU A 55 4.87 0.56 -7.90
N PHE A 56 5.44 0.55 -6.70
CA PHE A 56 4.67 0.18 -5.51
C PHE A 56 3.59 1.20 -5.16
N TYR A 57 3.81 2.50 -5.37
CA TYR A 57 2.81 3.53 -5.13
C TYR A 57 1.61 3.38 -6.08
N ARG A 58 1.86 3.09 -7.37
CA ARG A 58 0.82 2.81 -8.37
C ARG A 58 -0.05 1.58 -8.04
N GLN A 59 0.49 0.62 -7.30
CA GLN A 59 -0.24 -0.57 -6.83
C GLN A 59 -1.16 -0.28 -5.62
N THR A 60 -1.14 0.93 -5.07
CA THR A 60 -1.96 1.27 -3.91
C THR A 60 -3.38 1.63 -4.33
N THR A 61 -4.35 1.34 -3.47
CA THR A 61 -5.76 1.72 -3.67
C THR A 61 -6.03 3.22 -3.50
N TYR A 62 -5.00 4.00 -3.17
CA TYR A 62 -5.05 5.46 -2.99
C TYR A 62 -4.11 6.20 -3.95
N TYR A 63 -3.69 5.57 -5.04
CA TYR A 63 -2.81 6.19 -6.03
C TYR A 63 -3.44 7.47 -6.62
N VAL A 64 -2.65 8.55 -6.66
CA VAL A 64 -3.00 9.85 -7.25
C VAL A 64 -1.90 10.22 -8.25
N LYS A 65 -2.26 10.33 -9.52
CA LYS A 65 -1.30 10.56 -10.61
C LYS A 65 -0.56 11.88 -10.47
N GLU A 66 -1.25 12.91 -10.00
CA GLU A 66 -0.74 14.27 -9.81
C GLU A 66 0.35 14.34 -8.74
N ALA A 67 0.33 13.42 -7.77
CA ALA A 67 1.33 13.34 -6.70
C ALA A 67 2.62 12.61 -7.12
N GLU A 68 2.60 11.88 -8.25
CA GLU A 68 3.67 10.96 -8.63
C GLU A 68 5.02 11.67 -8.83
N ASN A 69 5.04 12.80 -9.53
CA ASN A 69 6.29 13.53 -9.78
C ASN A 69 6.89 14.08 -8.48
N GLY A 70 6.07 14.64 -7.59
CA GLY A 70 6.52 15.13 -6.29
C GLY A 70 7.09 14.00 -5.42
N LEU A 71 6.40 12.85 -5.41
CA LEU A 71 6.86 11.65 -4.71
C LEU A 71 8.19 11.14 -5.27
N ARG A 72 8.33 11.10 -6.59
CA ARG A 72 9.55 10.66 -7.26
C ARG A 72 10.74 11.51 -6.86
N VAL A 73 10.62 12.83 -6.98
CA VAL A 73 11.70 13.77 -6.62
C VAL A 73 12.09 13.62 -5.14
N PHE A 74 11.10 13.52 -4.25
CA PHE A 74 11.37 13.32 -2.82
C PHE A 74 12.12 12.02 -2.56
N VAL A 75 11.69 10.91 -3.17
CA VAL A 75 12.34 9.61 -3.01
C VAL A 75 13.74 9.58 -3.60
N GLU A 76 13.95 10.21 -4.76
CA GLU A 76 15.28 10.36 -5.37
C GLU A 76 16.24 11.08 -4.44
N ASN A 77 15.79 12.17 -3.82
CA ASN A 77 16.60 12.91 -2.85
C ASN A 77 16.95 12.04 -1.63
N GLU A 78 15.97 11.35 -1.04
CA GLU A 78 16.19 10.48 0.12
C GLU A 78 17.17 9.33 -0.20
N ILE A 79 17.08 8.75 -1.40
CA ILE A 79 18.00 7.70 -1.87
C ILE A 79 19.39 8.27 -2.12
N ASN A 80 19.51 9.45 -2.73
CA ASN A 80 20.80 10.09 -2.96
C ASN A 80 21.52 10.43 -1.65
N GLU A 81 20.78 10.85 -0.62
CA GLU A 81 21.33 11.19 0.69
C GLU A 81 21.70 9.95 1.53
N ASN A 82 20.86 8.90 1.48
CA ASN A 82 20.96 7.78 2.42
C ASN A 82 21.37 6.44 1.76
N GLY A 83 21.58 6.44 0.44
CA GLY A 83 21.82 5.25 -0.39
C GLY A 83 20.58 4.37 -0.61
N THR A 84 19.61 4.37 0.32
CA THR A 84 18.37 3.59 0.22
C THR A 84 17.20 4.31 0.90
N LEU A 85 15.99 4.10 0.39
CA LEU A 85 14.75 4.47 1.05
C LEU A 85 14.18 3.26 1.80
N LYS A 86 13.85 3.45 3.07
CA LYS A 86 13.17 2.45 3.91
C LYS A 86 11.73 2.86 4.19
N PHE A 87 10.78 1.96 3.97
CA PHE A 87 9.36 2.20 4.27
C PHE A 87 8.61 0.89 4.51
N ASN A 88 7.41 0.97 5.08
CA ASN A 88 6.52 -0.19 5.22
C ASN A 88 5.49 -0.22 4.08
N LYS A 89 5.44 -1.33 3.36
CA LYS A 89 4.32 -1.68 2.48
C LYS A 89 3.33 -2.52 3.29
N TYR A 90 2.08 -2.07 3.34
CA TYR A 90 1.00 -2.80 3.98
C TYR A 90 0.18 -3.51 2.90
N SER A 91 -0.18 -4.77 3.15
CA SER A 91 -0.95 -5.59 2.21
C SER A 91 -1.86 -6.56 2.94
N TYR A 92 -2.91 -7.00 2.26
CA TYR A 92 -3.71 -8.14 2.69
C TYR A 92 -3.30 -9.36 1.90
N ALA A 93 -3.05 -10.47 2.60
CA ALA A 93 -3.03 -11.79 2.01
C ALA A 93 -4.38 -12.45 2.25
N VAL A 94 -5.00 -12.95 1.18
CA VAL A 94 -6.28 -13.65 1.26
C VAL A 94 -6.11 -15.06 0.72
N THR A 95 -6.44 -16.03 1.54
CA THR A 95 -6.53 -17.44 1.16
C THR A 95 -7.99 -17.83 1.19
N ALA A 96 -8.50 -18.41 0.11
CA ALA A 96 -9.89 -18.83 0.00
C ALA A 96 -9.95 -20.23 -0.62
N GLU A 97 -10.73 -21.12 0.00
CA GLU A 97 -11.00 -22.44 -0.56
C GLU A 97 -12.31 -22.38 -1.33
N ARG A 98 -12.28 -22.84 -2.58
CA ARG A 98 -13.48 -23.02 -3.38
C ARG A 98 -14.03 -24.41 -3.07
N SER A 99 -15.30 -24.46 -2.66
CA SER A 99 -16.03 -25.70 -2.41
C SER A 99 -16.19 -26.52 -3.69
#